data_AF-A0A1V4D533-F1
#
_entry.id   AF-A0A1V4D533-F1
#
_cell.length_a   1.000
_cell.length_b   1.000
_cell.length_c   1.000
_cell.angle_alpha   90.00
_cell.angle_beta   90.00
_cell.angle_gamma   90.00
#
_symmetry.space_group_name_H-M   'P 1'
#
loop_
_entity.id
_entity.type
_entity.pdbx_description
1 polymer ?
#
loop_
_entity_poly.entity_id
_entity_poly.type
_entity_poly.pdbx_seq_one_letter_code
_entity_poly.pdbx_strand_id
1 'polypeptide(L)'
;MPPMGTDKTLEAAVNVEEIKTAITRALVTRTVLPPYEELSNLHKALLGHIQTMMPLAEKRIDRLNRGTLAWYSKRSRLNTIPHEMAQGLGPGLRSAEWHVRSLGYTCQFLLNNSGLDQEHDR
;
A
#
# COMPACT_ATOMS: atom_id res chain seq x y z
N MET A 1 -30.44 -24.01 4.01
CA MET A 1 -29.26 -23.51 4.77
C MET A 1 -28.20 -24.59 4.80
N PRO A 2 -27.04 -24.32 4.21
CA PRO A 2 -25.74 -24.54 4.84
C PRO A 2 -24.94 -23.23 4.95
N PRO A 3 -24.01 -23.10 5.91
CA PRO A 3 -23.27 -21.87 6.19
C PRO A 3 -21.84 -21.86 5.58
N MET A 4 -21.30 -20.64 5.46
CA MET A 4 -19.87 -20.30 5.42
C MET A 4 -19.05 -20.64 4.17
N GLY A 5 -18.74 -19.57 3.42
CA GLY A 5 -17.69 -19.50 2.42
C GLY A 5 -17.44 -18.09 1.92
N THR A 6 -17.63 -17.07 2.77
CA THR A 6 -17.50 -15.64 2.39
C THR A 6 -16.15 -15.03 2.77
N ASP A 7 -15.12 -15.82 3.06
CA ASP A 7 -13.77 -15.28 3.23
C ASP A 7 -13.10 -14.99 1.86
N LYS A 8 -13.45 -15.76 0.82
CA LYS A 8 -12.82 -15.63 -0.52
C LYS A 8 -13.32 -14.44 -1.34
N THR A 9 -14.40 -13.77 -0.93
CA THR A 9 -14.96 -12.61 -1.66
C THR A 9 -14.28 -11.30 -1.26
N LEU A 10 -13.71 -11.19 -0.05
CA LEU A 10 -12.97 -10.00 0.36
C LEU A 10 -11.56 -9.95 -0.23
N GLU A 11 -10.90 -11.09 -0.39
CA GLU A 11 -9.58 -11.18 -1.05
C GLU A 11 -9.69 -10.86 -2.56
N ALA A 12 -10.81 -11.23 -3.20
CA ALA A 12 -11.12 -10.86 -4.58
C ALA A 12 -11.48 -9.37 -4.80
N ALA A 13 -11.77 -8.61 -3.73
CA ALA A 13 -12.08 -7.18 -3.83
C ALA A 13 -10.81 -6.30 -3.85
N VAL A 14 -9.66 -6.85 -3.47
CA VAL A 14 -8.37 -6.16 -3.58
C VAL A 14 -7.73 -6.54 -4.90
N ASN A 15 -7.92 -5.71 -5.92
CA ASN A 15 -7.31 -5.93 -7.22
C ASN A 15 -5.79 -5.72 -7.15
N VAL A 16 -5.06 -6.80 -6.86
CA VAL A 16 -3.60 -6.80 -6.71
C VAL A 16 -2.90 -6.27 -7.95
N GLU A 17 -3.44 -6.56 -9.14
CA GLU A 17 -2.90 -6.05 -10.41
C GLU A 17 -3.07 -4.53 -10.55
N GLU A 18 -4.17 -3.98 -10.05
CA GLU A 18 -4.39 -2.54 -10.01
C GLU A 18 -3.44 -1.85 -9.03
N ILE A 19 -3.20 -2.47 -7.86
CA ILE A 19 -2.23 -2.00 -6.87
C ILE A 19 -0.81 -2.06 -7.45
N LYS A 20 -0.43 -3.18 -8.07
CA LYS A 20 0.87 -3.33 -8.75
C LYS A 20 1.03 -2.28 -9.84
N THR A 21 0.00 -2.05 -10.64
CA THR A 21 -0.01 -1.00 -11.66
C THR A 21 0.16 0.40 -11.05
N ALA A 22 -0.54 0.70 -9.94
CA ALA A 22 -0.40 1.97 -9.23
C ALA A 22 1.00 2.15 -8.63
N ILE A 23 1.58 1.09 -8.06
CA ILE A 23 2.98 1.06 -7.56
C ILE A 23 3.95 1.32 -8.72
N THR A 24 3.82 0.59 -9.83
CA THR A 24 4.68 0.79 -11.00
C THR A 24 4.57 2.23 -11.51
N ARG A 25 3.35 2.77 -11.62
CA ARG A 25 3.13 4.17 -12.01
C ARG A 25 3.77 5.17 -11.05
N ALA A 26 3.74 4.90 -9.75
CA ALA A 26 4.36 5.74 -8.73
C ALA A 26 5.89 5.67 -8.73
N LEU A 27 6.46 4.49 -9.01
CA LEU A 27 7.90 4.26 -8.96
C LEU A 27 8.62 4.58 -10.28
N VAL A 28 7.91 4.57 -11.41
CA VAL A 28 8.46 4.90 -12.73
C VAL A 28 9.12 6.28 -12.70
N THR A 29 10.44 6.30 -12.94
CA THR A 29 11.20 7.54 -13.14
C THR A 29 10.83 8.14 -14.48
N ARG A 30 10.05 9.22 -14.48
CA ARG A 30 9.74 9.98 -15.70
C ARG A 30 10.75 11.11 -15.87
N THR A 31 11.22 11.31 -17.10
CA THR A 31 12.05 12.46 -17.47
C THR A 31 11.27 13.78 -17.41
N VAL A 32 9.95 13.72 -17.58
CA VAL A 32 9.03 14.86 -17.43
C VAL A 32 8.10 14.58 -16.26
N LEU A 33 8.06 15.50 -15.29
CA LEU A 33 7.14 15.40 -14.15
C LEU A 33 5.70 15.55 -14.66
N PRO A 34 4.81 14.59 -14.33
CA PRO A 34 3.40 14.74 -14.66
C PRO A 34 2.80 15.95 -13.94
N PRO A 35 1.70 16.52 -14.47
CA PRO A 35 1.03 17.65 -13.84
C PRO A 35 0.57 17.31 -12.42
N TYR A 36 0.46 18.34 -11.58
CA TYR A 36 0.10 18.18 -10.17
C TYR A 36 -1.24 17.47 -9.97
N GLU A 37 -2.20 17.68 -10.87
CA GLU A 37 -3.50 16.99 -10.82
C GLU A 37 -3.37 15.47 -11.04
N GLU A 38 -2.51 15.04 -11.96
CA GLU A 38 -2.23 13.62 -12.17
C GLU A 38 -1.56 12.99 -10.93
N LEU A 39 -0.59 13.70 -10.33
CA LEU A 39 0.03 13.27 -9.08
C LEU A 39 -1.00 13.20 -7.94
N SER A 40 -1.92 14.15 -7.88
CA SER A 40 -2.99 14.17 -6.88
C SER A 40 -3.98 13.02 -7.06
N ASN A 41 -4.36 12.71 -8.29
CA ASN A 41 -5.22 11.56 -8.60
C ASN A 41 -4.52 10.24 -8.27
N LEU A 42 -3.25 10.09 -8.65
CA LEU A 42 -2.46 8.91 -8.32
C LEU A 42 -2.27 8.76 -6.81
N HIS A 43 -2.02 9.86 -6.10
CA HIS A 43 -1.94 9.90 -4.65
C HIS A 43 -3.24 9.40 -4.00
N LYS A 44 -4.40 9.91 -4.41
CA LYS A 44 -5.70 9.45 -3.90
C LYS A 44 -5.94 7.96 -4.15
N ALA A 45 -5.59 7.46 -5.33
CA ALA A 45 -5.70 6.03 -5.66
C ALA A 45 -4.83 5.18 -4.73
N LEU A 46 -3.56 5.55 -4.56
CA LEU A 46 -2.64 4.88 -3.64
C LEU A 46 -3.14 4.90 -2.20
N LEU A 47 -3.67 6.03 -1.71
CA LEU A 47 -4.25 6.12 -0.38
C LEU A 47 -5.43 5.16 -0.20
N GLY A 48 -6.32 5.05 -1.19
CA GLY A 48 -7.42 4.10 -1.17
C GLY A 48 -6.93 2.65 -1.06
N HIS A 49 -5.91 2.29 -1.85
CA HIS A 49 -5.30 0.96 -1.77
C HIS A 49 -4.62 0.69 -0.43
N ILE A 50 -3.93 1.68 0.15
CA ILE A 50 -3.27 1.58 1.46
C ILE A 50 -4.31 1.34 2.57
N GLN A 51 -5.42 2.07 2.56
CA GLN A 51 -6.49 1.90 3.56
C GLN A 51 -7.05 0.48 3.54
N THR A 52 -7.19 -0.12 2.36
CA THR A 52 -7.67 -1.50 2.21
C THR A 52 -6.64 -2.53 2.62
N MET A 53 -5.35 -2.32 2.30
CA MET A 53 -4.28 -3.25 2.63
C MET A 53 -3.80 -3.16 4.09
N MET A 54 -3.93 -2.01 4.74
CA MET A 54 -3.51 -1.78 6.12
C MET A 54 -4.00 -2.86 7.10
N PRO A 55 -5.31 -3.17 7.20
CA PRO A 55 -5.80 -4.18 8.14
C PRO A 55 -5.32 -5.59 7.79
N LEU A 56 -5.07 -5.89 6.51
CA LEU A 56 -4.54 -7.18 6.06
C LEU A 56 -3.07 -7.35 6.48
N ALA A 57 -2.25 -6.33 6.22
CA ALA A 57 -0.85 -6.31 6.63
C ALA A 57 -0.70 -6.29 8.15
N GLU A 58 -1.56 -5.56 8.86
CA GLU A 58 -1.61 -5.55 10.32
C GLU A 58 -1.89 -6.94 10.90
N LYS A 59 -2.94 -7.63 10.43
CA LYS A 59 -3.26 -9.00 10.88
C LYS A 59 -2.10 -9.97 10.66
N ARG A 60 -1.40 -9.86 9.54
CA ARG A 60 -0.27 -10.74 9.21
C ARG A 60 0.99 -10.40 10.00
N ILE A 61 1.24 -9.11 10.26
CA ILE A 61 2.33 -8.67 11.13
C ILE A 61 2.04 -9.03 12.58
N ASP A 62 0.80 -8.97 13.06
CA ASP A 62 0.44 -9.41 14.42
C ASP A 62 0.62 -10.92 14.64
N ARG A 63 0.52 -11.71 13.56
CA ARG A 63 0.84 -13.15 13.56
C ARG A 63 2.35 -13.44 13.60
N LEU A 64 3.22 -12.45 13.30
CA LEU A 64 4.67 -12.62 13.47
C LEU A 64 5.01 -12.66 14.97
N ASN A 65 6.07 -13.38 15.33
CA ASN A 65 6.50 -13.45 16.71
C ASN A 65 6.87 -12.05 17.24
N ARG A 66 6.08 -11.57 18.21
CA ARG A 66 6.18 -10.24 18.83
C ARG A 66 7.53 -9.94 19.49
N GLY A 67 8.35 -10.97 19.75
CA GLY A 67 9.70 -10.83 20.31
C GLY A 67 10.81 -10.60 19.27
N THR A 68 10.50 -10.55 17.97
CA THR A 68 11.51 -10.39 16.93
C THR A 68 11.70 -8.93 16.52
N LEU A 69 12.94 -8.54 16.19
CA LEU A 69 13.23 -7.22 15.61
C LEU A 69 12.43 -6.96 14.33
N ALA A 70 12.12 -8.01 13.56
CA ALA A 70 11.28 -7.93 12.37
C ALA A 70 9.85 -7.48 12.70
N TRP A 71 9.26 -7.97 13.80
CA TRP A 71 7.94 -7.52 14.26
C TRP A 71 7.99 -6.05 14.67
N TYR A 72 8.98 -5.66 15.47
CA TYR A 72 9.10 -4.27 15.96
C TYR A 72 9.28 -3.27 14.81
N SER A 73 10.20 -3.55 13.87
CA SER A 73 10.43 -2.67 12.71
C SER A 73 9.20 -2.57 11.81
N LYS A 74 8.50 -3.68 11.56
CA LYS A 74 7.28 -3.69 10.73
C LYS A 74 6.11 -2.99 11.41
N ARG A 75 5.93 -3.19 12.72
CA ARG A 75 4.89 -2.54 13.52
C ARG A 75 5.13 -1.04 13.61
N SER A 76 6.37 -0.63 13.83
CA SER A 76 6.77 0.78 13.81
C SER A 76 6.44 1.42 12.45
N ARG A 77 6.80 0.75 11.34
CA ARG A 77 6.48 1.23 10.00
C ARG A 77 4.98 1.31 9.73
N LEU A 78 4.18 0.35 10.20
CA LEU A 78 2.71 0.44 10.11
C LEU A 78 2.15 1.67 10.82
N ASN A 79 2.66 1.99 12.01
CA ASN A 79 2.21 3.15 12.77
C ASN A 79 2.60 4.49 12.11
N THR A 80 3.67 4.53 11.32
CA THR A 80 4.08 5.75 10.59
C THR A 80 3.25 6.01 9.33
N ILE A 81 2.65 4.98 8.73
CA ILE A 81 1.91 5.10 7.46
C ILE A 81 0.74 6.09 7.56
N PRO A 82 -0.16 6.04 8.55
CA PRO A 82 -1.23 7.03 8.67
C PRO A 82 -0.72 8.48 8.79
N HIS A 83 0.42 8.69 9.44
CA HIS A 83 1.03 10.01 9.55
C HIS A 83 1.56 10.49 8.20
N GLU A 84 2.22 9.61 7.45
CA GLU A 84 2.69 9.88 6.09
C GLU A 84 1.54 10.22 5.14
N MET A 85 0.41 9.48 5.23
CA MET A 85 -0.80 9.73 4.47
C MET A 85 -1.43 11.10 4.78
N ALA A 86 -1.28 11.58 6.02
CA ALA A 86 -1.81 12.87 6.45
C ALA A 86 -0.96 14.08 6.00
N GLN A 87 0.30 13.88 5.62
CA GLN A 87 1.18 14.99 5.21
C GLN A 87 0.81 15.60 3.85
N GLY A 88 0.01 14.91 3.03
CA GLY A 88 -0.42 15.39 1.72
C GLY A 88 0.73 15.49 0.70
N LEU A 89 0.47 16.06 -0.48
CA LEU A 89 1.44 16.16 -1.59
C LEU A 89 2.51 17.25 -1.39
N GLY A 90 2.40 18.05 -0.34
CA GLY A 90 3.24 19.22 -0.13
C GLY A 90 3.00 20.35 -1.17
N PRO A 91 3.72 21.48 -1.03
CA PRO A 91 3.47 22.68 -1.83
C PRO A 91 4.14 22.69 -3.23
N GLY A 92 5.00 21.72 -3.53
CA GLY A 92 5.81 21.70 -4.76
C GLY A 92 5.67 20.42 -5.58
N LEU A 93 5.86 20.52 -6.90
CA LEU A 93 5.73 19.38 -7.82
C LEU A 93 6.73 18.25 -7.53
N ARG A 94 7.97 18.60 -7.14
CA ARG A 94 8.97 17.62 -6.71
C ARG A 94 8.63 16.97 -5.37
N SER A 95 8.07 17.74 -4.43
CA SER A 95 7.58 17.19 -3.16
C SER A 95 6.42 16.23 -3.39
N ALA A 96 5.49 16.59 -4.29
CA ALA A 96 4.36 15.76 -4.68
C ALA A 96 4.81 14.45 -5.32
N GLU A 97 5.76 14.50 -6.24
CA GLU A 97 6.34 13.30 -6.87
C GLU A 97 7.05 12.42 -5.83
N TRP A 98 7.83 13.02 -4.93
CA TRP A 98 8.49 12.29 -3.84
C TRP A 98 7.48 11.63 -2.90
N HIS A 99 6.41 12.32 -2.51
CA HIS A 99 5.35 11.75 -1.68
C HIS A 99 4.63 10.60 -2.39
N VAL A 100 4.30 10.74 -3.66
CA VAL A 100 3.70 9.66 -4.47
C VAL A 100 4.62 8.45 -4.53
N ARG A 101 5.92 8.65 -4.72
CA ARG A 101 6.93 7.58 -4.69
C ARG A 101 7.01 6.89 -3.33
N SER A 102 7.03 7.68 -2.26
CA SER A 102 7.05 7.15 -0.89
C SER A 102 5.81 6.30 -0.60
N LEU A 103 4.63 6.76 -1.00
CA LEU A 103 3.40 5.97 -0.95
C LEU A 103 3.47 4.71 -1.83
N GLY A 104 4.12 4.77 -2.99
CA GLY A 104 4.39 3.60 -3.83
C GLY A 104 5.21 2.53 -3.10
N TYR A 105 6.27 2.93 -2.39
CA TYR A 105 7.04 2.01 -1.53
C TYR A 105 6.24 1.49 -0.35
N THR A 106 5.40 2.34 0.25
CA THR A 106 4.49 1.94 1.33
C THR A 106 3.46 0.91 0.85
N CYS A 107 2.86 1.10 -0.32
CA CYS A 107 1.99 0.13 -0.97
C CYS A 107 2.72 -1.20 -1.21
N GLN A 108 3.94 -1.15 -1.74
CA GLN A 108 4.75 -2.35 -1.97
C GLN A 108 5.06 -3.09 -0.67
N PHE A 109 5.41 -2.36 0.40
CA PHE A 109 5.62 -2.94 1.73
C PHE A 109 4.35 -3.62 2.25
N LEU A 110 3.19 -2.98 2.14
CA LEU A 110 1.92 -3.54 2.56
C LEU A 110 1.52 -4.76 1.72
N LEU A 111 1.77 -4.75 0.41
CA LEU A 111 1.50 -5.88 -0.46
C LEU A 111 2.35 -7.11 -0.07
N ASN A 112 3.65 -6.90 0.13
CA ASN A 112 4.57 -7.96 0.55
C ASN A 112 4.25 -8.51 1.96
N ASN A 113 3.68 -7.69 2.84
CA ASN A 113 3.35 -8.08 4.22
C ASN A 113 1.87 -8.44 4.44
N SER A 114 0.97 -8.16 3.50
CA SER A 114 -0.40 -8.70 3.47
C SER A 114 -0.40 -10.12 2.91
N GLY A 115 0.57 -10.40 2.03
CA GLY A 115 0.80 -11.63 1.30
C GLY A 115 -0.35 -12.04 0.39
N LEU A 116 -1.01 -11.01 -0.14
CA LEU A 116 -1.74 -11.04 -1.40
C LEU A 116 -0.82 -11.34 -2.60
N ASP A 117 0.50 -11.12 -2.45
CA ASP A 117 1.50 -11.43 -3.49
C ASP A 117 1.82 -12.94 -3.60
N GLN A 118 1.39 -13.77 -2.63
CA GLN A 118 1.74 -15.21 -2.58
C GLN A 118 0.67 -16.14 -3.16
N GLU A 119 -0.45 -15.63 -3.68
CA GLU A 119 -1.51 -16.48 -4.25
C GLU A 119 -1.45 -16.64 -5.79
N HIS A 120 -0.47 -16.00 -6.46
CA HIS A 120 -0.36 -16.05 -7.92
C HIS A 120 0.75 -16.98 -8.44
N ASP A 121 1.15 -17.96 -7.62
CA ASP A 121 2.05 -19.06 -8.00
C ASP A 121 1.40 -20.39 -7.57
N ARG A 122 0.38 -20.84 -8.31
CA ARG A 122 -0.09 -22.23 -8.26
C ARG A 122 -0.74 -22.66 -9.56
#